data_AF-A0A5K3FTY7-F1
#
_entry.id   AF-A0A5K3FTY7-F1
#
_cell.length_a   1.000
_cell.length_b   1.000
_cell.length_c   1.000
_cell.angle_alpha   90.00
_cell.angle_beta   90.00
_cell.angle_gamma   90.00
#
_symmetry.space_group_name_H-M   'P 1'
#
loop_
_entity.id
_entity.type
_entity.pdbx_description
1 polymer ?
#
loop_
_entity_poly.entity_id
_entity_poly.type
_entity_poly.pdbx_seq_one_letter_code
_entity_poly.pdbx_strand_id
1 'polypeptide(L)'
;MNTAKLVNLFAVASAATFLIIVLARGIVNCTSFLECQHDIFRVHGLLLLFAAILLVATAITYFISFFKDKLWIILLSLIMGISGVLFNLAGTLVFPLVEPGFWVQWLPTVAMTITLSFIISVSLSFSQKSA
;
A
#
# COMPACT_ATOMS: atom_id res chain seq x y z
N MET A 1 -10.28 -16.05 -17.86
CA MET A 1 -9.52 -15.32 -16.83
C MET A 1 -10.50 -14.48 -16.03
N ASN A 2 -10.48 -14.53 -14.70
CA ASN A 2 -11.48 -13.83 -13.88
C ASN A 2 -11.15 -12.33 -13.86
N THR A 3 -11.93 -11.50 -14.54
CA THR A 3 -11.69 -10.05 -14.71
C THR A 3 -11.53 -9.35 -13.35
N ALA A 4 -12.26 -9.79 -12.33
CA ALA A 4 -12.15 -9.30 -10.97
C ALA A 4 -10.75 -9.51 -10.35
N LYS A 5 -10.12 -10.69 -10.56
CA LYS A 5 -8.74 -10.94 -10.09
C LYS A 5 -7.75 -10.00 -10.80
N LEU A 6 -7.96 -9.71 -12.08
CA LEU A 6 -7.06 -8.83 -12.83
C LEU A 6 -7.16 -7.38 -12.34
N VAL A 7 -8.38 -6.88 -12.15
CA VAL A 7 -8.63 -5.53 -11.60
C VAL A 7 -8.00 -5.38 -10.22
N ASN A 8 -8.16 -6.36 -9.35
CA ASN A 8 -7.55 -6.38 -8.01
C ASN A 8 -6.02 -6.33 -8.05
N LEU A 9 -5.39 -7.02 -9.01
CA LEU A 9 -3.94 -6.97 -9.19
C LEU A 9 -3.47 -5.57 -9.63
N PHE A 10 -4.15 -4.98 -10.62
CA PHE A 10 -3.84 -3.62 -11.07
C PHE A 10 -4.06 -2.59 -9.96
N ALA A 11 -5.12 -2.75 -9.16
CA ALA A 11 -5.40 -1.88 -8.02
C ALA A 11 -4.21 -1.88 -7.04
N VAL A 12 -3.78 -3.04 -6.53
CA VAL A 12 -2.67 -3.08 -5.55
C VAL A 12 -1.33 -2.64 -6.15
N ALA A 13 -1.07 -2.94 -7.43
CA ALA A 13 0.14 -2.48 -8.13
C ALA A 13 0.16 -0.95 -8.31
N SER A 14 -0.98 -0.35 -8.66
CA SER A 14 -1.11 1.11 -8.78
C SER A 14 -0.92 1.80 -7.42
N ALA A 15 -1.49 1.25 -6.34
CA ALA A 15 -1.29 1.74 -4.99
C ALA A 15 0.18 1.70 -4.55
N ALA A 16 0.89 0.60 -4.82
CA ALA A 16 2.32 0.50 -4.57
C ALA A 16 3.12 1.55 -5.35
N THR A 17 2.76 1.76 -6.62
CA THR A 17 3.42 2.75 -7.50
C THR A 17 3.24 4.18 -6.96
N PHE A 18 2.05 4.53 -6.50
CA PHE A 18 1.80 5.84 -5.89
C PHE A 18 2.68 6.07 -4.65
N LEU A 19 2.86 5.06 -3.79
CA LEU A 19 3.76 5.16 -2.64
C LEU A 19 5.22 5.32 -3.07
N ILE A 20 5.67 4.60 -4.11
CA ILE A 20 7.03 4.73 -4.64
C ILE A 20 7.26 6.14 -5.20
N ILE A 21 6.28 6.71 -5.91
CA ILE A 21 6.37 8.09 -6.43
C ILE A 21 6.51 9.09 -5.28
N VAL A 22 5.74 8.91 -4.20
CA VAL A 22 5.82 9.75 -2.99
C VAL A 22 7.21 9.68 -2.36
N LEU A 23 7.76 8.47 -2.21
CA LEU A 23 9.10 8.27 -1.67
C LEU A 23 10.20 8.86 -2.57
N ALA A 24 10.04 8.76 -3.90
CA ALA A 24 11.01 9.24 -4.88
C ALA A 24 11.02 10.76 -5.05
N ARG A 25 9.86 11.42 -4.92
CA ARG A 25 9.76 12.89 -5.01
C ARG A 25 10.37 13.60 -3.79
N GLY A 26 10.52 12.91 -2.67
CA GLY A 26 11.00 13.52 -1.43
C GLY A 26 9.98 14.48 -0.80
N ILE A 27 10.37 15.09 0.32
CA ILE A 27 9.58 16.11 1.04
C ILE A 27 10.22 17.47 0.73
N VAL A 28 9.44 18.56 0.74
CA VAL A 28 9.86 19.89 0.22
C VAL A 28 11.18 20.42 0.78
N ASN A 29 11.60 19.96 1.95
CA ASN A 29 12.84 20.39 2.61
C ASN A 29 13.98 19.35 2.58
N CYS A 30 13.78 18.19 1.94
CA CYS A 30 14.74 17.09 1.93
C CYS A 30 14.73 16.31 0.61
N THR A 31 15.89 16.25 -0.06
CA THR A 31 16.13 15.41 -1.26
C THR A 31 15.90 13.92 -0.98
N SER A 32 16.24 13.46 0.22
CA SER A 32 16.01 12.10 0.70
C SER A 32 15.39 12.12 2.10
N PHE A 33 14.36 11.30 2.34
CA PHE A 33 13.75 11.18 3.67
C PHE A 33 14.73 10.66 4.74
N LEU A 34 15.84 10.00 4.32
CA LEU A 34 16.92 9.52 5.19
C LEU A 34 17.85 10.63 5.68
N GLU A 35 17.98 11.73 4.94
CA GLU A 35 18.88 12.87 5.23
C GLU A 35 18.16 14.00 5.96
N CYS A 36 16.88 13.79 6.28
CA CYS A 36 16.02 14.83 6.81
C CYS A 36 16.35 15.11 8.29
N GLN A 37 16.55 16.40 8.62
CA GLN A 37 17.02 16.84 9.93
C GLN A 37 15.98 16.66 11.05
N HIS A 38 14.70 16.57 10.70
CA HIS A 38 13.62 16.28 11.65
C HIS A 38 13.26 14.79 11.64
N ASP A 39 13.35 14.17 12.82
CA ASP A 39 13.04 12.75 13.02
C ASP A 39 11.64 12.35 12.54
N ILE A 40 10.67 13.27 12.60
CA ILE A 40 9.29 13.00 12.21
C ILE A 40 9.16 12.71 10.71
N PHE A 41 9.88 13.45 9.85
CA PHE A 41 9.89 13.21 8.40
C PHE A 41 10.60 11.90 8.05
N ARG A 42 11.63 11.54 8.83
CA ARG A 42 12.34 10.27 8.68
C ARG A 42 11.45 9.08 9.03
N VAL A 43 10.71 9.16 10.15
CA VAL A 43 9.74 8.14 10.57
C VAL A 43 8.61 8.02 9.54
N HIS A 44 8.08 9.13 9.05
CA HIS A 44 7.07 9.14 7.99
C HIS A 44 7.57 8.42 6.72
N GLY A 45 8.75 8.77 6.22
CA GLY A 45 9.35 8.14 5.05
C GLY A 45 9.61 6.64 5.26
N LEU A 46 10.08 6.24 6.44
CA LEU A 46 10.26 4.82 6.79
C LEU A 46 8.93 4.05 6.80
N LEU A 47 7.89 4.60 7.41
CA LEU A 47 6.56 3.96 7.45
C LEU A 47 5.99 3.78 6.04
N LEU A 48 6.12 4.79 5.18
CA LEU A 48 5.69 4.70 3.77
C LEU A 48 6.55 3.71 2.97
N LEU A 49 7.85 3.61 3.27
CA LEU A 49 8.74 2.62 2.64
C LEU A 49 8.32 1.20 3.01
N PHE A 50 8.08 0.93 4.29
CA PHE A 50 7.57 -0.37 4.74
C PHE A 50 6.21 -0.69 4.10
N ALA A 51 5.31 0.29 4.03
CA ALA A 51 4.05 0.12 3.33
C ALA A 51 4.26 -0.24 1.85
N ALA A 52 5.13 0.47 1.13
CA ALA A 52 5.42 0.21 -0.28
C ALA A 52 5.97 -1.21 -0.49
N ILE A 53 6.93 -1.64 0.34
CA ILE A 53 7.50 -3.00 0.27
C ILE A 53 6.40 -4.06 0.46
N LEU A 54 5.52 -3.87 1.45
CA LEU A 54 4.41 -4.78 1.72
C LEU A 54 3.39 -4.82 0.59
N LEU A 55 3.06 -3.68 -0.04
CA LEU A 55 2.16 -3.64 -1.19
C LEU A 55 2.77 -4.28 -2.43
N VAL A 56 4.07 -4.10 -2.67
CA VAL A 56 4.78 -4.82 -3.75
C VAL A 56 4.77 -6.32 -3.50
N ALA A 57 5.06 -6.77 -2.27
CA ALA A 57 4.99 -8.18 -1.90
C ALA A 57 3.55 -8.73 -2.06
N THR A 58 2.55 -7.93 -1.73
CA THR A 58 1.13 -8.25 -1.95
C THR A 58 0.81 -8.42 -3.43
N ALA A 59 1.27 -7.51 -4.28
CA ALA A 59 1.09 -7.62 -5.73
C ALA A 59 1.73 -8.89 -6.30
N ILE A 60 2.96 -9.21 -5.88
CA ILE A 60 3.69 -10.41 -6.34
C ILE A 60 2.99 -11.69 -5.86
N THR A 61 2.64 -11.77 -4.58
CA THR A 61 1.97 -12.97 -4.05
C THR A 61 0.58 -13.16 -4.64
N TYR A 62 -0.16 -12.08 -4.87
CA TYR A 62 -1.45 -12.12 -5.55
C TYR A 62 -1.31 -12.53 -7.03
N PHE A 63 -0.25 -12.08 -7.71
CA PHE A 63 0.09 -12.57 -9.06
C PHE A 63 0.41 -14.06 -9.06
N ILE A 64 1.19 -14.57 -8.10
CA ILE A 64 1.46 -16.01 -7.96
C ILE A 64 0.16 -16.80 -7.75
N SER A 65 -0.82 -16.22 -7.05
CA SER A 65 -2.15 -16.83 -6.86
C SER A 65 -2.93 -17.02 -8.18
N PHE A 66 -2.55 -16.38 -9.29
CA PHE A 66 -3.14 -16.69 -10.60
C PHE A 66 -2.73 -18.08 -11.11
N PHE A 67 -1.50 -18.49 -10.85
CA PHE A 67 -0.94 -19.76 -11.33
C PHE A 67 -1.13 -20.89 -10.33
N LYS A 68 -1.09 -20.57 -9.03
CA LYS A 68 -1.27 -21.53 -7.93
C LYS A 68 -2.45 -21.08 -7.08
N ASP A 69 -3.62 -21.66 -7.30
CA ASP A 69 -4.84 -21.36 -6.53
C ASP A 69 -4.81 -22.05 -5.15
N LYS A 70 -3.79 -21.75 -4.35
CA LYS A 70 -3.69 -22.22 -2.96
C LYS A 70 -4.26 -21.16 -2.02
N LEU A 71 -5.23 -21.55 -1.19
CA LEU A 71 -5.87 -20.67 -0.20
C LEU A 71 -4.87 -19.91 0.68
N TRP A 72 -3.78 -20.57 1.08
CA TRP A 72 -2.71 -19.96 1.90
C TRP A 72 -2.02 -18.76 1.21
N ILE A 73 -1.90 -18.77 -0.12
CA ILE A 73 -1.27 -17.66 -0.87
C ILE A 73 -2.20 -16.44 -0.87
N ILE A 74 -3.51 -16.67 -1.02
CA ILE A 74 -4.52 -15.62 -0.97
C ILE A 74 -4.56 -15.01 0.45
N LEU A 75 -4.57 -15.85 1.49
CA LEU A 75 -4.55 -15.40 2.87
C LEU A 75 -3.28 -14.58 3.19
N LEU A 76 -2.12 -15.02 2.71
CA LEU A 76 -0.86 -14.29 2.87
C LEU A 76 -0.93 -12.92 2.18
N SER A 77 -1.48 -12.85 0.96
CA SER A 77 -1.65 -11.57 0.25
C SER A 77 -2.59 -10.61 1.01
N LEU A 78 -3.64 -11.13 1.67
CA LEU A 78 -4.52 -10.31 2.50
C LEU A 78 -3.80 -9.77 3.74
N ILE A 79 -3.06 -10.62 4.45
CA ILE A 79 -2.32 -10.21 5.66
C ILE A 79 -1.29 -9.11 5.31
N MET A 80 -0.56 -9.29 4.21
CA MET A 80 0.42 -8.29 3.75
C MET A 80 -0.24 -7.01 3.24
N GLY A 81 -1.39 -7.12 2.57
CA GLY A 81 -2.16 -5.96 2.13
C GLY A 81 -2.67 -5.14 3.33
N ILE A 82 -3.22 -5.81 4.34
CA ILE A 82 -3.72 -5.17 5.58
C ILE A 82 -2.57 -4.49 6.32
N SER A 83 -1.43 -5.17 6.50
CA SER A 83 -0.27 -4.56 7.15
C SER A 83 0.25 -3.36 6.37
N GLY A 84 0.32 -3.45 5.03
CA GLY A 84 0.68 -2.32 4.17
C GLY A 84 -0.25 -1.12 4.34
N VAL A 85 -1.57 -1.34 4.44
CA VAL A 85 -2.55 -0.30 4.75
C VAL A 85 -2.31 0.33 6.11
N LEU A 86 -2.04 -0.46 7.15
CA LEU A 86 -1.79 0.04 8.50
C LEU A 86 -0.53 0.91 8.57
N PHE A 87 0.56 0.49 7.90
CA PHE A 87 1.77 1.29 7.81
C PHE A 87 1.57 2.58 7.01
N ASN A 88 0.79 2.52 5.93
CA ASN A 88 0.44 3.72 5.15
C ASN A 88 -0.42 4.69 5.99
N LEU A 89 -1.39 4.18 6.75
CA LEU A 89 -2.20 4.98 7.67
C LEU A 89 -1.35 5.62 8.77
N ALA A 90 -0.46 4.86 9.39
CA ALA A 90 0.46 5.38 10.40
C ALA A 90 1.36 6.49 9.81
N GLY A 91 1.92 6.28 8.62
CA GLY A 91 2.71 7.29 7.93
C GLY A 91 1.89 8.55 7.63
N THR A 92 0.69 8.40 7.06
CA THR A 92 -0.19 9.51 6.69
C THR A 92 -0.75 10.30 7.87
N LEU A 93 -0.90 9.69 9.05
CA LEU A 93 -1.34 10.37 10.28
C LEU A 93 -0.23 11.17 10.98
N VAL A 94 1.04 10.85 10.73
CA VAL A 94 2.19 11.55 11.32
C VAL A 94 2.43 12.92 10.66
N PHE A 95 2.09 13.07 9.38
CA PHE A 95 2.40 14.26 8.57
C PHE A 95 1.52 15.52 8.79
N PRO A 96 0.17 15.43 8.94
CA PRO A 96 -0.70 16.60 9.08
C PRO A 96 -0.54 17.28 10.44
N LEU A 97 0.08 16.60 11.41
CA LEU A 97 0.51 17.17 12.68
C LEU A 97 1.70 18.14 12.51
N VAL A 98 2.41 18.08 11.38
CA VAL A 98 3.64 18.84 11.14
C VAL A 98 3.49 19.82 9.98
N GLU A 99 2.85 19.44 8.87
CA GLU A 99 2.74 20.32 7.70
C GLU A 99 1.46 20.06 6.88
N PRO A 100 0.38 20.84 7.08
CA PRO A 100 -0.96 20.55 6.53
C PRO A 100 -1.15 20.88 5.04
N GLY A 101 -0.15 21.45 4.36
CA GLY A 101 -0.30 22.02 3.01
C GLY A 101 0.12 21.10 1.85
N PHE A 102 0.44 19.84 2.11
CA PHE A 102 1.27 19.07 1.19
C PHE A 102 0.49 18.13 0.27
N TRP A 103 0.49 18.43 -1.04
CA TRP A 103 -0.09 17.59 -2.11
C TRP A 103 0.42 16.15 -2.11
N VAL A 104 1.64 15.93 -1.59
CA VAL A 104 2.23 14.59 -1.45
C VAL A 104 1.47 13.72 -0.46
N GLN A 105 0.64 14.29 0.42
CA GLN A 105 -0.20 13.53 1.35
C GLN A 105 -1.42 12.89 0.67
N TRP A 106 -1.84 13.42 -0.48
CA TRP A 106 -3.01 12.92 -1.22
C TRP A 106 -2.74 11.56 -1.87
N LEU A 107 -1.54 11.37 -2.42
CA LEU A 107 -1.14 10.13 -3.11
C LEU A 107 -1.13 8.90 -2.18
N PRO A 108 -0.58 8.96 -0.95
CA PRO A 108 -0.68 7.89 0.04
C PRO A 108 -2.12 7.57 0.45
N THR A 109 -2.98 8.58 0.60
CA THR A 109 -4.40 8.39 0.92
C THR A 109 -5.15 7.70 -0.22
N VAL A 110 -4.87 8.08 -1.47
CA VAL A 110 -5.39 7.39 -2.66
C VAL A 110 -4.87 5.95 -2.72
N ALA A 111 -3.58 5.73 -2.47
CA ALA A 111 -3.00 4.39 -2.42
C ALA A 111 -3.67 3.53 -1.34
N MET A 112 -3.98 4.12 -0.17
CA MET A 112 -4.67 3.44 0.93
C MET A 112 -6.07 3.01 0.52
N THR A 113 -6.86 3.91 -0.07
CA THR A 113 -8.24 3.62 -0.50
C THR A 113 -8.29 2.54 -1.59
N ILE A 114 -7.38 2.61 -2.57
CA ILE A 114 -7.25 1.57 -3.61
C ILE A 114 -6.90 0.23 -2.97
N THR A 115 -5.93 0.20 -2.04
CA THR A 115 -5.56 -1.05 -1.36
C THR A 115 -6.70 -1.59 -0.50
N LEU A 116 -7.47 -0.72 0.16
CA LEU A 116 -8.63 -1.12 0.94
C LEU A 116 -9.69 -1.78 0.05
N SER A 117 -9.93 -1.21 -1.13
CA SER A 117 -10.87 -1.78 -2.11
C SER A 117 -10.43 -3.17 -2.59
N PHE A 118 -9.13 -3.37 -2.78
CA PHE A 118 -8.54 -4.68 -3.06
C PHE A 118 -8.81 -5.67 -1.92
N ILE A 119 -8.55 -5.29 -0.67
CA ILE A 119 -8.75 -6.16 0.50
C ILE A 119 -10.23 -6.58 0.61
N ILE A 120 -11.16 -5.63 0.47
CA ILE A 120 -12.60 -5.90 0.55
C ILE A 120 -13.02 -6.84 -0.58
N SER A 121 -12.61 -6.55 -1.81
CA SER A 121 -12.93 -7.36 -3.00
C SER A 121 -12.45 -8.81 -2.87
N VAL A 122 -11.20 -9.01 -2.43
CA VAL A 122 -10.63 -10.34 -2.22
C VAL A 122 -11.31 -11.06 -1.05
N SER A 123 -11.64 -10.34 0.03
CA SER A 123 -12.31 -10.92 1.20
C SER A 123 -13.74 -11.38 0.88
N LEU A 124 -14.51 -10.58 0.12
CA LEU A 124 -15.85 -10.94 -0.32
C LEU A 124 -15.83 -12.16 -1.26
N SER A 125 -14.87 -12.21 -2.17
CA SER A 125 -14.66 -13.37 -3.05
C SER A 125 -14.37 -14.66 -2.27
N PHE A 126 -13.73 -14.55 -1.11
CA PHE A 126 -13.47 -15.67 -0.21
C PHE A 126 -14.75 -16.11 0.51
N SER A 127 -15.52 -15.16 1.04
CA SER A 127 -16.79 -15.43 1.72
C SER A 127 -17.80 -16.12 0.80
N GLN A 128 -17.87 -15.74 -0.47
CA GLN A 128 -18.79 -16.34 -1.45
C GLN A 128 -18.38 -17.74 -1.91
N LYS A 129 -17.09 -18.11 -1.80
CA LYS A 129 -16.63 -19.48 -2.12
C LYS A 129 -16.87 -20.48 -0.99
N SER A 130 -17.13 -20.00 0.23
CA SER A 130 -17.35 -20.83 1.42
C SER A 130 -18.83 -21.06 1.74
N ALA A 131 -19.74 -20.37 1.05
CA ALA A 131 -21.19 -20.57 1.11
C ALA A 131 -21.64 -21.51 -0.02
#